data_AF-A0A7X8HS10-F1
#
_entry.id   AF-A0A7X8HS10-F1
#
_cell.length_a   1.000
_cell.length_b   1.000
_cell.length_c   1.000
_cell.angle_alpha   90.00
_cell.angle_beta   90.00
_cell.angle_gamma   90.00
#
_symmetry.space_group_name_H-M   'P 1'
#
loop_
_entity.id
_entity.type
_entity.pdbx_description
1 polymer ?
#
loop_
_entity_poly.entity_id
_entity_poly.type
_entity_poly.pdbx_seq_one_letter_code
_entity_poly.pdbx_strand_id
1 'polypeptide(L)'
;MKNLKLAITVAILLFFSSCEKDRRNKYIGDWDFVTEKLTQTYSNSGWEIVESDTIYYLGKVSCGEYESCLIIQYTENDIIDVSIDKFGNIFTICPGGSCKCGNFEGENKVHFSLGWINPEKPEIIVGTKIKRR
;
A
#
# COMPACT_ATOMS: atom_id res chain seq x y z
N MET A 1 -20.94 -32.73 34.48
CA MET A 1 -20.91 -32.64 32.99
C MET A 1 -21.16 -31.23 32.44
N LYS A 2 -22.02 -30.39 33.04
CA LYS A 2 -22.26 -29.01 32.55
C LYS A 2 -21.00 -28.14 32.53
N ASN A 3 -20.19 -28.20 33.59
CA ASN A 3 -18.97 -27.40 33.73
C ASN A 3 -17.86 -27.83 32.75
N LEU A 4 -17.82 -29.14 32.40
CA LEU A 4 -16.87 -29.67 31.41
C LEU A 4 -17.24 -29.22 30.00
N LYS A 5 -18.54 -29.24 29.64
CA LYS A 5 -19.01 -28.70 28.36
C LYS A 5 -18.72 -27.21 28.24
N LEU A 6 -18.93 -26.43 29.30
CA LEU A 6 -18.63 -25.00 29.32
C LEU A 6 -17.12 -24.73 29.13
N ALA A 7 -16.27 -25.47 29.83
CA ALA A 7 -14.81 -25.33 29.71
C ALA A 7 -14.31 -25.66 28.29
N ILE A 8 -14.87 -26.70 27.65
CA ILE A 8 -14.54 -27.07 26.27
C ILE A 8 -15.01 -25.98 25.30
N THR A 9 -16.22 -25.44 25.46
CA THR A 9 -16.73 -24.35 24.62
C THR A 9 -15.88 -23.08 24.74
N VAL A 10 -15.44 -22.72 25.95
CA VAL A 10 -14.56 -21.56 26.18
C VAL A 10 -13.17 -21.80 25.56
N ALA A 11 -12.60 -22.98 25.72
CA ALA A 11 -11.31 -23.32 25.12
C ALA A 11 -11.34 -23.27 23.59
N ILE A 12 -12.43 -23.73 22.97
CA ILE A 12 -12.65 -23.68 21.53
C ILE A 12 -12.81 -22.23 21.05
N LEU A 13 -13.59 -21.40 21.77
CA LEU A 13 -13.75 -19.97 21.45
C LEU A 13 -12.43 -19.19 21.55
N LEU A 14 -11.59 -19.51 22.54
CA LEU A 14 -10.26 -18.91 22.67
C LEU A 14 -9.32 -19.38 21.55
N PHE A 15 -9.39 -20.66 21.15
CA PHE A 15 -8.61 -21.19 20.03
C PHE A 15 -8.97 -20.54 18.68
N PHE A 16 -10.26 -20.29 18.42
CA PHE A 16 -10.68 -19.62 17.18
C PHE A 16 -10.39 -18.11 17.16
N SER A 17 -10.13 -17.48 18.31
CA SER A 17 -9.73 -16.08 18.37
C SER A 17 -8.28 -15.82 17.93
N SER A 18 -7.44 -16.88 17.88
CA SER A 18 -6.00 -16.78 17.54
C SER A 18 -5.69 -16.90 16.05
N CYS A 19 -6.70 -16.94 15.17
CA CYS A 19 -6.46 -16.78 13.75
C CYS A 19 -6.17 -15.28 13.50
N GLU A 20 -4.90 -14.87 13.63
CA GLU A 20 -4.46 -13.56 13.15
C GLU A 20 -4.64 -13.55 11.63
N LYS A 21 -5.84 -13.18 11.20
CA LYS A 21 -6.16 -12.95 9.79
C LYS A 21 -5.15 -11.93 9.29
N ASP A 22 -4.35 -12.33 8.31
CA ASP A 22 -3.34 -11.46 7.71
C ASP A 22 -3.96 -10.10 7.41
N ARG A 23 -3.44 -9.07 8.10
CA ARG A 23 -4.02 -7.72 8.12
C ARG A 23 -3.94 -7.06 6.75
N ARG A 24 -3.12 -7.59 5.84
CA ARG A 24 -3.00 -7.18 4.45
C ARG A 24 -4.21 -7.55 3.61
N ASN A 25 -4.93 -8.63 3.96
CA ASN A 25 -6.01 -9.20 3.15
C ASN A 25 -7.10 -8.19 2.77
N LYS A 26 -7.34 -7.18 3.61
CA LYS A 26 -8.31 -6.11 3.30
C LYS A 26 -7.88 -5.18 2.17
N TYR A 27 -6.59 -5.17 1.81
CA TYR A 27 -6.02 -4.34 0.75
C TYR A 27 -5.78 -5.13 -0.54
N ILE A 28 -5.72 -6.46 -0.49
CA ILE A 28 -5.46 -7.31 -1.66
C ILE A 28 -6.63 -7.27 -2.64
N GLY A 29 -6.30 -7.24 -3.93
CA GLY A 29 -7.27 -7.31 -5.03
C GLY A 29 -6.90 -6.38 -6.18
N ASP A 30 -7.87 -6.11 -7.04
CA ASP A 30 -7.74 -5.19 -8.17
C ASP A 30 -8.13 -3.76 -7.75
N TRP A 31 -7.40 -2.78 -8.27
CA TRP A 31 -7.50 -1.39 -7.86
C TRP A 31 -7.53 -0.46 -9.08
N ASP A 32 -8.59 0.33 -9.22
CA ASP A 32 -8.62 1.44 -10.18
C ASP A 32 -7.71 2.58 -9.66
N PHE A 33 -6.53 2.75 -10.24
CA PHE A 33 -5.58 3.81 -9.89
C PHE A 33 -5.74 5.04 -10.78
N VAL A 34 -5.63 6.22 -10.17
CA VAL A 34 -5.42 7.50 -10.84
C VAL A 34 -4.04 7.99 -10.42
N THR A 35 -3.07 7.82 -11.30
CA THR A 35 -1.67 8.13 -11.03
C THR A 35 -1.31 9.43 -11.73
N GLU A 36 -0.89 10.43 -10.98
CA GLU A 36 -0.29 11.64 -11.53
C GLU A 36 1.23 11.47 -11.53
N LYS A 37 1.82 11.50 -12.74
CA LYS A 37 3.26 11.41 -12.94
C LYS A 37 3.78 12.82 -13.23
N LEU A 38 4.66 13.31 -12.35
CA LEU A 38 5.29 14.63 -12.47
C LEU A 38 6.76 14.45 -12.81
N THR A 39 7.18 14.95 -13.98
CA THR A 39 8.60 15.04 -14.33
C THR A 39 9.13 16.36 -13.81
N GLN A 40 10.21 16.32 -13.01
CA GLN A 40 10.85 17.51 -12.50
C GLN A 40 12.25 17.70 -13.09
N THR A 41 12.65 18.95 -13.23
CA THR A 41 14.04 19.34 -13.51
C THR A 41 14.57 20.23 -12.39
N TYR A 42 15.89 20.19 -12.18
CA TYR A 42 16.56 21.10 -11.25
C TYR A 42 17.25 22.21 -12.04
N SER A 43 16.88 23.46 -11.76
CA SER A 43 17.50 24.64 -12.35
C SER A 43 18.08 25.56 -11.27
N ASN A 44 18.70 26.67 -11.68
CA ASN A 44 19.26 27.65 -10.74
C ASN A 44 18.20 28.31 -9.83
N SER A 45 16.92 28.19 -10.16
CA SER A 45 15.78 28.66 -9.36
C SER A 45 15.14 27.56 -8.49
N GLY A 46 15.69 26.33 -8.50
CA GLY A 46 15.19 25.19 -7.74
C GLY A 46 14.52 24.12 -8.60
N TRP A 47 13.65 23.33 -7.97
CA TRP A 47 12.88 22.28 -8.63
C TRP A 47 11.71 22.87 -9.42
N GLU A 48 11.58 22.49 -10.68
CA GLU A 48 10.48 22.89 -11.56
C GLU A 48 9.80 21.65 -12.15
N ILE A 49 8.47 21.65 -12.16
CA ILE A 49 7.68 20.62 -12.87
C ILE A 49 7.67 21.00 -14.34
N VAL A 50 8.21 20.14 -15.18
CA VAL A 50 8.29 20.38 -16.63
C VAL A 50 7.26 19.58 -17.40
N GLU A 51 6.77 18.47 -16.85
CA GLU A 51 5.71 17.64 -17.43
C GLU A 51 4.80 17.09 -16.33
N SER A 52 3.51 16.95 -16.64
CA SER A 52 2.51 16.30 -15.79
C SER A 52 1.58 15.46 -16.66
N ASP A 53 1.49 14.17 -16.33
CA ASP A 53 0.60 13.21 -16.99
C ASP A 53 -0.31 12.54 -15.95
N THR A 54 -1.57 12.34 -16.31
CA THR A 54 -2.53 11.57 -15.50
C THR A 54 -2.82 10.23 -16.18
N ILE A 55 -2.57 9.14 -15.46
CA ILE A 55 -2.74 7.77 -15.92
C ILE A 55 -3.87 7.11 -15.15
N TYR A 56 -4.84 6.56 -15.88
CA TYR A 56 -5.90 5.73 -15.32
C TYR A 56 -5.58 4.27 -15.62
N TYR A 57 -5.44 3.45 -14.59
CA TYR A 57 -5.02 2.06 -14.77
C TYR A 57 -5.71 1.11 -13.78
N LEU A 58 -6.19 -0.03 -14.29
CA LEU A 58 -6.65 -1.12 -13.43
C LEU A 58 -5.43 -1.91 -12.95
N GLY A 59 -4.90 -1.48 -11.81
CA GLY A 59 -3.76 -2.10 -11.16
C GLY A 59 -4.17 -3.17 -10.16
N LYS A 60 -3.17 -3.61 -9.38
CA LYS A 60 -3.33 -4.72 -8.45
C LYS A 60 -2.50 -4.49 -7.19
N VAL A 61 -3.07 -4.88 -6.05
CA VAL A 61 -2.37 -4.96 -4.77
C VAL A 61 -2.29 -6.43 -4.37
N SER A 62 -1.07 -6.91 -4.15
CA SER A 62 -0.78 -8.30 -3.77
C SER A 62 0.12 -8.39 -2.54
N CYS A 63 0.17 -9.55 -1.90
CA CYS A 63 1.07 -9.79 -0.77
C CYS A 63 2.53 -9.77 -1.26
N GLY A 64 3.40 -9.08 -0.52
CA GLY A 64 4.84 -9.23 -0.62
C GLY A 64 5.37 -10.39 0.24
N GLU A 65 6.68 -10.58 0.23
CA GLU A 65 7.36 -11.68 0.91
C GLU A 65 7.14 -11.68 2.44
N TYR A 66 7.27 -10.51 3.08
CA TYR A 66 7.10 -10.37 4.53
C TYR A 66 5.67 -9.95 4.90
N GLU A 67 5.21 -10.28 6.11
CA GLU A 67 3.85 -9.97 6.60
C GLU A 67 3.51 -8.47 6.61
N SER A 68 4.51 -7.60 6.65
CA SER A 68 4.34 -6.16 6.53
C SER A 68 4.39 -5.66 5.08
N CYS A 69 4.65 -6.51 4.08
CA CYS A 69 4.87 -6.08 2.70
C CYS A 69 3.63 -6.22 1.82
N LEU A 70 3.44 -5.21 0.98
CA LEU A 70 2.52 -5.21 -0.14
C LEU A 70 3.27 -4.84 -1.42
N ILE A 71 2.86 -5.48 -2.52
CA ILE A 71 3.26 -5.12 -3.86
C ILE A 71 2.09 -4.37 -4.50
N ILE A 72 2.33 -3.16 -4.99
CA ILE A 72 1.33 -2.32 -5.67
C ILE A 72 1.77 -2.11 -7.12
N GLN A 73 1.01 -2.65 -8.05
CA GLN A 73 1.11 -2.34 -9.48
C GLN A 73 0.12 -1.23 -9.79
N TYR A 74 0.60 -0.04 -10.17
CA TYR A 74 -0.23 1.16 -10.35
C TYR A 74 -0.19 1.74 -11.77
N THR A 75 0.63 1.17 -12.65
CA THR A 75 0.57 1.31 -14.11
C THR A 75 0.87 -0.05 -14.76
N GLU A 76 0.90 -0.13 -16.10
CA GLU A 76 1.27 -1.35 -16.82
C GLU A 76 2.66 -1.86 -16.44
N ASN A 77 3.63 -0.94 -16.33
CA ASN A 77 5.04 -1.26 -16.16
C ASN A 77 5.59 -0.95 -14.76
N ASP A 78 4.84 -0.18 -13.95
CA ASP A 78 5.34 0.30 -12.67
C ASP A 78 4.75 -0.47 -11.49
N ILE A 79 5.66 -1.00 -10.68
CA ILE A 79 5.37 -1.77 -9.47
C ILE A 79 6.22 -1.20 -8.33
N ILE A 80 5.64 -1.12 -7.14
CA ILE A 80 6.34 -0.74 -5.91
C ILE A 80 6.15 -1.81 -4.84
N ASP A 81 7.22 -2.09 -4.09
CA ASP A 81 7.17 -2.87 -2.87
C ASP A 81 7.24 -1.93 -1.67
N VAL A 82 6.24 -2.04 -0.78
CA VAL A 82 6.04 -1.12 0.34
C VAL A 82 5.79 -1.86 1.64
N SER A 83 6.28 -1.29 2.74
CA SER A 83 5.90 -1.72 4.08
C SER A 83 4.58 -1.07 4.49
N ILE A 84 3.71 -1.81 5.18
CA ILE A 84 2.52 -1.30 5.83
C ILE A 84 2.56 -1.54 7.33
N ASP A 85 2.04 -0.57 8.09
CA ASP A 85 1.83 -0.76 9.52
C ASP A 85 0.39 -1.20 9.84
N LYS A 86 0.13 -1.46 11.12
CA LYS A 86 -1.18 -1.87 11.62
C LYS A 86 -2.29 -0.82 11.41
N PHE A 87 -1.93 0.44 11.15
CA PHE A 87 -2.85 1.54 10.89
C PHE A 87 -3.08 1.75 9.39
N GLY A 88 -2.40 0.99 8.53
CA GLY A 88 -2.48 1.14 7.08
C GLY A 88 -1.61 2.27 6.54
N ASN A 89 -0.67 2.82 7.33
CA ASN A 89 0.33 3.73 6.80
C ASN A 89 1.28 2.95 5.89
N ILE A 90 1.67 3.57 4.77
CA ILE A 90 2.57 3.01 3.77
C ILE A 90 3.94 3.66 3.95
N PHE A 91 4.97 2.85 4.00
CA PHE A 91 6.36 3.28 4.11
C PHE A 91 7.17 2.79 2.91
N THR A 92 8.08 3.63 2.44
CA THR A 92 9.00 3.31 1.34
C THR A 92 9.86 2.11 1.68
N ILE A 93 10.00 1.17 0.73
CA ILE A 93 10.85 -0.02 0.85
C ILE A 93 10.29 -1.05 1.84
N CYS A 94 10.37 -2.32 1.46
CA CYS A 94 10.00 -3.44 2.31
C CYS A 94 11.17 -4.43 2.49
N PRO A 95 11.38 -4.98 3.70
CA PRO A 95 10.72 -4.69 4.97
C PRO A 95 11.32 -3.49 5.73
N GLY A 96 10.53 -2.87 6.61
CA GLY A 96 11.02 -1.93 7.62
C GLY A 96 11.18 -0.47 7.17
N GLY A 97 10.37 -0.04 6.20
CA GLY A 97 10.50 1.24 5.51
C GLY A 97 10.79 2.47 6.38
N SER A 98 11.62 3.38 5.86
CA SER A 98 12.17 4.52 6.62
C SER A 98 11.30 5.78 6.57
N CYS A 99 10.57 6.00 5.48
CA CYS A 99 9.77 7.21 5.26
C CYS A 99 8.32 6.84 4.96
N LYS A 100 7.38 7.43 5.70
CA LYS A 100 5.95 7.32 5.39
C LYS A 100 5.69 8.02 4.06
N CYS A 101 5.25 7.28 3.05
CA CYS A 101 4.94 7.78 1.72
C CYS A 101 3.45 7.73 1.40
N GLY A 102 2.61 7.17 2.27
CA GLY A 102 1.19 7.09 1.99
C GLY A 102 0.37 6.47 3.11
N ASN A 103 -0.89 6.19 2.81
CA ASN A 103 -1.79 5.46 3.68
C ASN A 103 -2.98 4.86 2.92
N PHE A 104 -3.49 3.76 3.45
CA PHE A 104 -4.83 3.26 3.16
C PHE A 104 -5.84 3.96 4.07
N GLU A 105 -6.95 4.44 3.51
CA GLU A 105 -8.10 4.96 4.24
C GLU A 105 -9.22 3.91 4.17
N GLY A 106 -9.30 3.07 5.21
CA GLY A 106 -10.19 1.91 5.21
C GLY A 106 -9.79 0.89 4.14
N GLU A 107 -10.76 0.28 3.46
CA GLU A 107 -10.50 -0.78 2.46
C GLU A 107 -10.59 -0.29 1.01
N ASN A 108 -11.01 0.95 0.78
CA ASN A 108 -11.48 1.38 -0.54
C ASN A 108 -10.66 2.51 -1.15
N LYS A 109 -9.73 3.08 -0.38
CA LYS A 109 -8.93 4.23 -0.79
C LYS A 109 -7.49 4.04 -0.33
N VAL A 110 -6.58 4.39 -1.21
CA VAL A 110 -5.15 4.45 -0.94
C VAL A 110 -4.61 5.73 -1.56
N HIS A 111 -3.71 6.38 -0.85
CA HIS A 111 -2.94 7.50 -1.37
C HIS A 111 -1.48 7.25 -1.05
N PHE A 112 -0.62 7.41 -2.04
CA PHE A 112 0.82 7.36 -1.85
C PHE A 112 1.52 8.34 -2.78
N SER A 113 2.62 8.89 -2.31
CA SER A 113 3.51 9.76 -3.05
C SER A 113 4.91 9.19 -2.96
N LEU A 114 5.45 8.76 -4.08
CA LEU A 114 6.82 8.31 -4.21
C LEU A 114 7.60 9.39 -4.91
N GLY A 115 8.58 9.96 -4.21
CA GLY A 115 9.61 10.77 -4.83
C GLY A 115 10.92 9.97 -4.84
N TRP A 116 11.78 10.27 -5.80
CA TRP A 116 13.21 9.91 -5.79
C TRP A 116 13.52 8.44 -6.06
N ILE A 117 13.13 7.92 -7.22
CA ILE A 117 13.65 6.61 -7.69
C ILE A 117 14.83 6.79 -8.65
N ASN A 118 14.91 7.90 -9.39
CA ASN A 118 15.95 8.09 -10.40
C ASN A 118 16.73 9.41 -10.23
N PRO A 119 18.02 9.38 -9.85
CA PRO A 119 18.85 10.58 -9.73
C PRO A 119 19.19 11.24 -11.08
N GLU A 120 19.02 10.54 -12.21
CA GLU A 120 19.21 11.10 -13.55
C GLU A 120 17.94 11.80 -14.09
N LYS A 121 16.77 11.42 -13.57
CA LYS A 121 15.45 12.00 -13.89
C LYS A 121 14.55 11.96 -12.65
N PRO A 122 14.59 13.00 -11.81
CA PRO A 122 13.76 13.05 -10.61
C PRO A 122 12.29 13.15 -11.00
N GLU A 123 11.59 12.03 -10.85
CA GLU A 123 10.15 11.93 -11.04
C GLU A 123 9.47 11.88 -9.66
N ILE A 124 8.38 12.62 -9.51
CA ILE A 124 7.44 12.47 -8.39
C ILE A 124 6.23 11.73 -8.94
N ILE A 125 5.91 10.62 -8.32
CA ILE A 125 4.74 9.80 -8.63
C ILE A 125 3.74 9.98 -7.50
N VAL A 126 2.59 10.58 -7.79
CA VAL A 126 1.47 10.66 -6.86
C VAL A 126 0.42 9.65 -7.30
N GLY A 127 0.39 8.50 -6.62
CA GLY A 127 -0.66 7.50 -6.80
C GLY A 127 -1.84 7.79 -5.88
N THR A 128 -2.98 8.19 -6.45
CA THR A 128 -4.22 8.37 -5.67
C THR A 128 -5.28 7.42 -6.18
N LYS A 129 -5.89 6.62 -5.30
CA LYS A 129 -7.07 5.83 -5.67
C LYS A 129 -8.37 6.53 -5.30
N ILE A 130 -9.32 6.41 -6.22
CA ILE A 130 -10.76 6.58 -6.02
C ILE A 130 -11.45 5.24 -6.34
N LYS A 131 -11.72 4.42 -5.29
CA LYS A 131 -12.71 3.31 -5.23
C LYS A 131 -12.28 1.88 -5.65
N ARG A 132 -12.40 0.92 -4.71
CA ARG A 132 -12.27 -0.54 -4.92
C ARG A 132 -13.56 -1.09 -5.55
N ARG A 133 -13.42 -1.98 -6.55
CA ARG A 133 -14.54 -2.77 -7.11
C ARG A 133 -14.75 -4.04 -6.29
#